data_AF-D2PHC0-F1
#
_entry.id   AF-D2PHC0-F1
#
_cell.length_a   1.000
_cell.length_b   1.000
_cell.length_c   1.000
_cell.angle_alpha   90.00
_cell.angle_beta   90.00
_cell.angle_gamma   90.00
#
_symmetry.space_group_name_H-M   'P 1'
#
loop_
_entity.id
_entity.type
_entity.pdbx_description
1 polymer ?
#
loop_
_entity_poly.entity_id
_entity_poly.type
_entity_poly.pdbx_seq_one_letter_code
_entity_poly.pdbx_strand_id
1 'polypeptide(L)'
;MPYAEEMEVKANRSQLLSFFIDPVRFTGILGHLMIVNIFDKSENKFVTMGSLKNPENRFKVLYVIGDPESRVTMFSGTMEGPMLTFNTITYKGEGDNGKLTWKTDLILTELGRLTRIKVVVDVKQSFGFLDKVRMGDFDFATHLVKEHIAPFLRFYFKPSINEETPTLNEVFRFRGSVEEVILKLREVIINIKQGGIIILGEDYNIMTSIVNGEVSHAQINNMDVNGNEVFAYLLKASGNVELIAYEISLDDLIFKNLKKRLEEVKARS
;
A
#
# COMPACT_ATOMS: atom_id res chain seq x y z
N MET A 1 -6.62 -13.13 -23.99
CA MET A 1 -7.39 -13.18 -22.72
C MET A 1 -6.66 -12.29 -21.74
N PRO A 2 -7.35 -11.62 -20.79
CA PRO A 2 -6.66 -10.85 -19.75
C PRO A 2 -5.81 -11.79 -18.89
N TYR A 3 -4.61 -11.33 -18.51
CA TYR A 3 -3.78 -12.00 -17.52
C TYR A 3 -4.12 -11.44 -16.13
N ALA A 4 -4.12 -12.30 -15.11
CA ALA A 4 -4.36 -11.88 -13.74
C ALA A 4 -3.41 -12.61 -12.79
N GLU A 5 -2.82 -11.87 -11.87
CA GLU A 5 -1.99 -12.42 -10.79
C GLU A 5 -2.31 -11.72 -9.48
N GLU A 6 -2.17 -12.45 -8.38
CA GLU A 6 -2.42 -11.96 -7.05
C GLU A 6 -1.21 -12.23 -6.16
N MET A 7 -0.86 -11.24 -5.35
CA MET A 7 0.27 -11.35 -4.43
C MET A 7 -0.02 -10.59 -3.13
N GLU A 8 0.57 -11.07 -2.04
CA GLU A 8 0.51 -10.39 -0.75
C GLU A 8 1.77 -9.55 -0.56
N VAL A 9 1.56 -8.29 -0.19
CA VAL A 9 2.64 -7.31 0.00
C VAL A 9 2.60 -6.82 1.43
N LYS A 10 3.76 -6.78 2.08
CA LYS A 10 3.93 -6.27 3.44
C LYS A 10 3.87 -4.74 3.45
N ALA A 11 2.68 -4.19 3.23
CA ALA A 11 2.37 -2.78 3.30
C ALA A 11 0.89 -2.57 3.57
N ASN A 12 0.53 -1.41 4.13
CA ASN A 12 -0.86 -1.02 4.22
C ASN A 12 -1.40 -0.57 2.84
N ARG A 13 -2.72 -0.61 2.68
CA ARG A 13 -3.39 -0.29 1.42
C ARG A 13 -3.04 1.11 0.92
N SER A 14 -2.96 2.08 1.84
CA SER A 14 -2.64 3.48 1.52
C SER A 14 -1.23 3.67 0.94
N GLN A 15 -0.26 2.89 1.40
CA GLN A 15 1.11 2.91 0.88
C GLN A 15 1.13 2.42 -0.57
N LEU A 16 0.54 1.26 -0.85
CA LEU A 16 0.43 0.76 -2.23
C LEU A 16 -0.35 1.71 -3.12
N LEU A 17 -1.47 2.22 -2.64
CA LEU A 17 -2.25 3.24 -3.33
C LEU A 17 -1.37 4.44 -3.69
N SER A 18 -0.62 5.01 -2.74
CA SER A 18 0.23 6.19 -2.97
C SER A 18 1.29 5.98 -4.05
N PHE A 19 1.78 4.75 -4.24
CA PHE A 19 2.75 4.42 -5.28
C PHE A 19 2.10 4.31 -6.66
N PHE A 20 0.94 3.66 -6.72
CA PHE A 20 0.27 3.36 -7.98
C PHE A 20 -0.68 4.45 -8.46
N ILE A 21 -1.01 5.46 -7.66
CA ILE A 21 -1.73 6.65 -8.13
C ILE A 21 -0.82 7.68 -8.83
N ASP A 22 0.49 7.55 -8.71
CA ASP A 22 1.41 8.42 -9.42
C ASP A 22 1.61 7.86 -10.85
N PRO A 23 1.09 8.53 -11.89
CA PRO A 23 1.20 8.04 -13.26
C PRO A 23 2.66 7.96 -13.72
N VAL A 24 3.54 8.84 -13.25
CA VAL A 24 4.97 8.79 -13.62
C VAL A 24 5.60 7.52 -13.06
N ARG A 25 5.36 7.22 -11.78
CA ARG A 25 5.84 5.96 -11.17
C ARG A 25 5.24 4.74 -11.84
N PHE A 26 3.94 4.73 -12.08
CA PHE A 26 3.27 3.62 -12.76
C PHE A 26 3.91 3.32 -14.12
N THR A 27 4.11 4.35 -14.96
CA THR A 27 4.76 4.16 -16.27
C THR A 27 6.21 3.70 -16.14
N GLY A 28 6.95 4.20 -15.16
CA GLY A 28 8.32 3.76 -14.88
C GLY A 28 8.39 2.30 -14.42
N ILE A 29 7.43 1.85 -13.61
CA ILE A 29 7.31 0.45 -13.18
C ILE A 29 7.08 -0.46 -14.38
N LEU A 30 6.23 -0.06 -15.32
CA LEU A 30 5.93 -0.86 -16.51
C LEU A 30 7.08 -0.93 -17.51
N GLY A 31 8.01 0.05 -17.52
CA GLY A 31 9.18 0.08 -18.42
C GLY A 31 8.88 0.23 -19.92
N HIS A 32 7.65 0.02 -20.36
CA HIS A 32 7.23 -0.05 -21.76
C HIS A 32 6.44 1.17 -22.25
N LEU A 33 6.29 2.18 -21.39
CA LEU A 33 5.78 3.48 -21.82
C LEU A 33 6.41 4.62 -21.06
N MET A 34 6.52 5.75 -21.74
CA MET A 34 7.05 6.99 -21.21
C MET A 34 6.05 8.11 -21.44
N ILE A 35 5.74 8.87 -20.39
CA ILE A 35 4.93 10.09 -20.49
C ILE A 35 5.77 11.19 -21.14
N VAL A 36 5.27 11.72 -22.26
CA VAL A 36 5.93 12.81 -23.00
C VAL A 36 5.23 14.14 -22.76
N ASN A 37 3.89 14.13 -22.77
CA ASN A 37 3.07 15.31 -22.52
C ASN A 37 1.85 14.97 -21.68
N ILE A 38 1.30 15.99 -21.03
CA ILE A 38 0.15 15.89 -20.13
C ILE A 38 -0.95 16.79 -20.69
N PHE A 39 -2.17 16.31 -20.72
CA PHE A 39 -3.31 17.10 -21.15
C PHE A 39 -3.58 18.19 -20.12
N ASP A 40 -3.54 19.44 -20.56
CA ASP A 40 -3.89 20.59 -19.75
C ASP A 40 -5.31 21.06 -20.12
N LYS A 41 -6.20 21.08 -19.12
CA LYS A 41 -7.59 21.47 -19.33
C LYS A 41 -7.74 22.95 -19.67
N SER A 42 -6.90 23.81 -19.09
CA SER A 42 -6.94 25.26 -19.32
C SER A 42 -6.45 25.61 -20.71
N GLU A 43 -5.49 24.87 -21.27
CA GLU A 43 -5.01 25.07 -22.64
C GLU A 43 -5.69 24.16 -23.68
N ASN A 44 -6.51 23.22 -23.23
CA ASN A 44 -7.23 22.22 -24.04
C ASN A 44 -6.31 21.46 -25.03
N LYS A 45 -5.08 21.13 -24.60
CA LYS A 45 -4.09 20.42 -25.42
C LYS A 45 -3.08 19.70 -24.55
N PHE A 46 -2.31 18.80 -25.16
CA PHE A 46 -1.15 18.18 -24.52
C PHE A 46 0.03 19.16 -24.47
N VAL A 47 0.59 19.37 -23.28
CA VAL A 47 1.73 20.26 -23.04
C VAL A 47 2.83 19.55 -22.26
N THR A 48 4.02 20.13 -22.23
CA THR A 48 5.13 19.62 -21.40
C THR A 48 4.85 19.91 -19.92
N MET A 49 5.49 19.17 -19.02
CA MET A 49 5.32 19.36 -17.56
C MET A 49 5.57 20.79 -17.10
N GLY A 50 6.57 21.48 -17.67
CA GLY A 50 6.91 22.86 -17.31
C GLY A 50 5.87 23.91 -17.76
N SER A 51 4.89 23.53 -18.58
CA SER A 51 3.84 24.42 -19.08
C SER A 51 2.46 24.12 -18.48
N LEU A 52 2.36 23.24 -17.50
CA LEU A 52 1.11 22.87 -16.87
C LEU A 52 0.51 24.00 -16.02
N LYS A 53 -0.80 24.16 -16.13
CA LYS A 53 -1.63 25.08 -15.34
C LYS A 53 -2.77 24.34 -14.65
N ASN A 54 -3.42 23.42 -15.35
CA ASN A 54 -4.53 22.61 -14.87
C ASN A 54 -4.49 21.20 -15.49
N PRO A 55 -3.59 20.33 -15.02
CA PRO A 55 -3.40 19.00 -15.59
C PRO A 55 -4.58 18.06 -15.35
N GLU A 56 -4.88 17.20 -16.34
CA GLU A 56 -5.75 16.03 -16.19
C GLU A 56 -4.96 14.72 -16.29
N ASN A 57 -5.55 13.63 -15.82
CA ASN A 57 -4.99 12.27 -15.90
C ASN A 57 -5.09 11.68 -17.32
N ARG A 58 -4.70 12.45 -18.33
CA ARG A 58 -4.65 12.08 -19.74
C ARG A 58 -3.29 12.47 -20.29
N PHE A 59 -2.59 11.52 -20.90
CA PHE A 59 -1.17 11.62 -21.21
C PHE A 59 -0.93 11.27 -22.66
N LYS A 60 -0.04 12.04 -23.32
CA LYS A 60 0.62 11.59 -24.53
C LYS A 60 1.81 10.76 -24.12
N VAL A 61 1.90 9.55 -24.64
CA VAL A 61 2.93 8.58 -24.28
C VAL A 61 3.66 8.06 -25.50
N LEU A 62 4.90 7.65 -25.30
CA LEU A 62 5.66 6.84 -26.24
C LEU A 62 5.66 5.40 -25.75
N TYR A 63 5.12 4.48 -26.53
CA TYR A 63 5.19 3.05 -26.26
C TYR A 63 6.49 2.48 -26.78
N VAL A 64 7.06 1.56 -26.02
CA VAL A 64 8.29 0.85 -26.31
C VAL A 64 7.97 -0.64 -26.21
N ILE A 65 7.81 -1.32 -27.36
CA ILE A 65 7.39 -2.73 -27.39
C ILE A 65 8.42 -3.55 -28.16
N GLY A 66 8.75 -4.71 -27.60
CA GLY A 66 9.72 -5.66 -28.15
C GLY A 66 10.70 -6.11 -27.08
N ASP A 67 11.59 -7.01 -27.47
CA ASP A 67 12.67 -7.48 -26.62
C ASP A 67 13.86 -6.51 -26.73
N PRO A 68 14.36 -5.96 -25.60
CA PRO A 68 15.51 -5.05 -25.57
C PRO A 68 16.77 -5.62 -26.23
N GLU A 69 16.98 -6.94 -26.19
CA GLU A 69 18.19 -7.57 -26.70
C GLU A 69 18.14 -7.83 -28.22
N SER A 70 16.95 -7.90 -28.81
CA SER A 70 16.78 -8.24 -30.23
C SER A 70 16.24 -7.10 -31.08
N ARG A 71 15.08 -6.52 -30.73
CA ARG A 71 14.48 -5.42 -31.48
C ARG A 71 13.37 -4.72 -30.70
N VAL A 72 13.49 -3.41 -30.59
CA VAL A 72 12.50 -2.53 -29.97
C VAL A 72 11.79 -1.70 -31.04
N THR A 73 10.46 -1.64 -30.97
CA THR A 73 9.63 -0.74 -31.78
C THR A 73 9.05 0.35 -30.89
N MET A 74 9.08 1.59 -31.38
CA MET A 74 8.51 2.74 -30.69
C MET A 74 7.38 3.36 -31.49
N PHE A 75 6.30 3.74 -30.82
CA PHE A 75 5.22 4.50 -31.44
C PHE A 75 4.48 5.34 -30.40
N SER A 76 3.91 6.45 -30.85
CA SER A 76 3.14 7.35 -30.01
C SER A 76 1.75 6.80 -29.70
N GLY A 77 1.17 7.25 -28.60
CA GLY A 77 -0.21 6.97 -28.25
C GLY A 77 -0.70 7.81 -27.08
N THR A 78 -1.78 7.36 -26.47
CA THR A 78 -2.41 8.01 -25.32
C THR A 78 -2.55 7.03 -24.16
N MET A 79 -2.53 7.57 -22.95
CA MET A 79 -2.83 6.85 -21.71
C MET A 79 -3.78 7.72 -20.88
N GLU A 80 -4.73 7.08 -20.20
CA GLU A 80 -5.56 7.70 -19.18
C GLU A 80 -5.41 6.95 -17.86
N GLY A 81 -5.30 7.68 -16.76
CA GLY A 81 -5.19 7.13 -15.41
C GLY A 81 -4.24 7.90 -14.50
N PRO A 82 -4.31 7.73 -13.17
CA PRO A 82 -5.18 6.78 -12.50
C PRO A 82 -6.65 7.21 -12.55
N MET A 83 -7.53 6.24 -12.77
CA MET A 83 -8.95 6.35 -12.45
C MET A 83 -9.18 5.54 -11.18
N LEU A 84 -9.73 6.18 -10.15
CA LEU A 84 -9.90 5.56 -8.84
C LEU A 84 -11.36 5.14 -8.63
N THR A 85 -11.53 3.88 -8.24
CA THR A 85 -12.76 3.41 -7.59
C THR A 85 -12.41 2.97 -6.16
N PHE A 86 -13.40 2.47 -5.39
CA PHE A 86 -13.22 2.19 -3.97
C PHE A 86 -11.98 1.32 -3.66
N ASN A 87 -11.70 0.30 -4.46
CA ASN A 87 -10.56 -0.62 -4.25
C ASN A 87 -9.67 -0.80 -5.48
N THR A 88 -9.94 -0.08 -6.58
CA THR A 88 -9.26 -0.31 -7.85
C THR A 88 -8.60 0.96 -8.36
N ILE A 89 -7.36 0.82 -8.80
CA ILE A 89 -6.64 1.82 -9.58
C ILE A 89 -6.61 1.31 -11.02
N THR A 90 -7.21 2.06 -11.94
CA THR A 90 -7.25 1.68 -13.35
C THR A 90 -6.40 2.63 -14.18
N TYR A 91 -5.59 2.03 -15.05
CA TYR A 91 -4.94 2.70 -16.17
C TYR A 91 -5.41 2.05 -17.47
N LYS A 92 -5.50 2.84 -18.54
CA LYS A 92 -5.79 2.35 -19.88
C LYS A 92 -5.03 3.16 -20.90
N GLY A 93 -4.79 2.59 -22.08
CA GLY A 93 -4.15 3.32 -23.15
C GLY A 93 -4.33 2.68 -24.51
N GLU A 94 -4.00 3.45 -25.53
CA GLU A 94 -4.08 3.05 -26.93
C GLU A 94 -2.92 3.65 -27.74
N GLY A 95 -2.44 2.91 -28.73
CA GLY A 95 -1.47 3.39 -29.69
C GLY A 95 -2.13 4.20 -30.80
N ASP A 96 -1.50 5.28 -31.25
CA ASP A 96 -2.02 6.10 -32.37
C ASP A 96 -2.09 5.31 -33.69
N ASN A 97 -1.31 4.23 -33.79
CA ASN A 97 -1.31 3.31 -34.93
C ASN A 97 -2.50 2.33 -34.92
N GLY A 98 -3.37 2.37 -33.90
CA GLY A 98 -4.49 1.46 -33.73
C GLY A 98 -4.10 0.01 -33.44
N LYS A 99 -2.80 -0.28 -33.25
CA LYS A 99 -2.30 -1.66 -33.09
C LYS A 99 -2.24 -2.14 -31.65
N LEU A 100 -2.41 -1.25 -30.68
CA LEU A 100 -2.33 -1.56 -29.25
C LEU A 100 -3.50 -0.90 -28.54
N THR A 101 -4.21 -1.68 -27.73
CA THR A 101 -5.03 -1.17 -26.62
C THR A 101 -4.73 -1.99 -25.38
N TRP A 102 -4.72 -1.35 -24.22
CA TRP A 102 -4.49 -2.05 -22.97
C TRP A 102 -5.25 -1.41 -21.81
N LYS A 103 -5.48 -2.22 -20.77
CA LYS A 103 -6.05 -1.81 -19.51
C LYS A 103 -5.38 -2.59 -18.38
N THR A 104 -4.97 -1.87 -17.34
CA THR A 104 -4.42 -2.44 -16.12
C THR A 104 -5.30 -2.04 -14.95
N ASP A 105 -5.86 -3.01 -14.25
CA ASP A 105 -6.58 -2.84 -13.00
C ASP A 105 -5.74 -3.37 -11.84
N LEU A 106 -5.48 -2.52 -10.84
CA LEU A 106 -4.81 -2.87 -9.60
C LEU A 106 -5.85 -2.87 -8.48
N ILE A 107 -6.23 -4.04 -7.99
CA ILE A 107 -7.26 -4.22 -6.97
C ILE A 107 -6.57 -4.47 -5.63
N LEU A 108 -6.77 -3.57 -4.68
CA LEU A 108 -6.14 -3.61 -3.36
C LEU A 108 -7.14 -4.08 -2.30
N THR A 109 -6.81 -5.17 -1.63
CA THR A 109 -7.60 -5.74 -0.52
C THR A 109 -6.77 -5.76 0.75
N GLU A 110 -7.23 -5.05 1.79
CA GLU A 110 -6.55 -4.97 3.07
C GLU A 110 -6.73 -6.27 3.87
N LEU A 111 -5.62 -6.81 4.38
CA LEU A 111 -5.56 -8.03 5.20
C LEU A 111 -4.87 -7.73 6.54
N GLY A 112 -5.15 -6.56 7.13
CA GLY A 112 -4.46 -6.05 8.32
C GLY A 112 -3.12 -5.39 8.00
N ARG A 113 -2.00 -5.97 8.47
CA ARG A 113 -0.63 -5.43 8.19
C ARG A 113 -0.12 -5.76 6.78
N LEU A 114 -0.84 -6.60 6.06
CA LEU A 114 -0.58 -6.97 4.67
C LEU A 114 -1.67 -6.38 3.79
N THR A 115 -1.32 -6.15 2.53
CA THR A 115 -2.31 -5.86 1.49
C THR A 115 -2.13 -6.87 0.38
N ARG A 116 -3.23 -7.49 -0.02
CA ARG A 116 -3.31 -8.31 -1.22
C ARG A 116 -3.55 -7.40 -2.41
N ILE A 117 -2.66 -7.48 -3.39
CA ILE A 117 -2.81 -6.79 -4.67
C ILE A 117 -3.08 -7.81 -5.75
N LYS A 118 -4.23 -7.67 -6.40
CA LYS A 118 -4.59 -8.40 -7.61
C LYS A 118 -4.39 -7.48 -8.81
N VAL A 119 -3.51 -7.88 -9.71
CA VAL A 119 -3.17 -7.16 -10.94
C VAL A 119 -3.87 -7.86 -12.09
N VAL A 120 -4.70 -7.14 -12.84
CA VAL A 120 -5.38 -7.65 -14.04
C VAL A 120 -4.96 -6.79 -15.22
N VAL A 121 -4.37 -7.42 -16.24
CA VAL A 121 -3.90 -6.75 -17.44
C VAL A 121 -4.61 -7.33 -18.65
N ASP A 122 -5.39 -6.51 -19.35
CA ASP A 122 -5.98 -6.84 -20.64
C ASP A 122 -5.21 -6.10 -21.74
N VAL A 123 -4.70 -6.83 -22.72
CA VAL A 123 -3.97 -6.28 -23.86
C VAL A 123 -4.58 -6.84 -25.14
N LYS A 124 -4.88 -5.95 -26.08
CA LYS A 124 -5.21 -6.32 -27.45
C LYS A 124 -4.16 -5.73 -28.37
N GLN A 125 -3.47 -6.62 -29.07
CA GLN A 125 -2.46 -6.26 -30.06
C GLN A 125 -2.87 -6.80 -31.43
N SER A 126 -2.97 -5.90 -32.41
CA SER A 126 -3.21 -6.27 -33.81
C SER A 126 -1.93 -6.03 -34.60
N PHE A 127 -1.05 -7.03 -34.55
CA PHE A 127 0.15 -7.10 -35.36
C PHE A 127 -0.16 -7.67 -36.74
N GLY A 128 0.36 -7.03 -37.79
CA GLY A 128 0.30 -7.59 -39.15
C GLY A 128 1.13 -8.87 -39.26
N PHE A 129 1.02 -9.58 -40.38
CA PHE A 129 1.74 -10.86 -40.60
C PHE A 129 3.26 -10.74 -40.37
N LEU A 130 3.89 -9.64 -40.80
CA LEU A 130 5.31 -9.36 -40.59
C LEU A 130 5.67 -9.02 -39.13
N ASP A 131 4.74 -8.45 -38.38
CA ASP A 131 4.93 -8.10 -36.98
C ASP A 131 4.88 -9.38 -36.11
N LYS A 132 3.97 -10.33 -36.43
CA LYS A 132 3.89 -11.65 -35.78
C LYS A 132 5.15 -12.51 -35.99
N VAL A 133 5.69 -12.52 -37.20
CA VAL A 133 6.95 -13.25 -37.51
C VAL A 133 8.15 -12.66 -36.76
N ARG A 134 8.12 -11.36 -36.41
CA ARG A 134 9.21 -10.68 -35.69
C ARG A 134 9.11 -10.77 -34.17
N MET A 135 7.91 -10.74 -33.61
CA MET A 135 7.70 -10.72 -32.16
C MET A 135 7.38 -12.09 -31.55
N GLY A 136 7.00 -13.08 -32.38
CA GLY A 136 6.53 -14.38 -31.88
C GLY A 136 5.23 -14.28 -31.08
N ASP A 137 4.90 -15.33 -30.32
CA ASP A 137 3.76 -15.36 -29.39
C ASP A 137 4.09 -14.61 -28.08
N PHE A 138 4.57 -13.38 -28.19
CA PHE A 138 4.92 -12.57 -27.02
C PHE A 138 3.67 -12.14 -26.25
N ASP A 139 3.44 -12.76 -25.09
CA ASP A 139 2.35 -12.41 -24.20
C ASP A 139 2.70 -11.16 -23.38
N PHE A 140 2.37 -9.99 -23.95
CA PHE A 140 2.66 -8.72 -23.32
C PHE A 140 1.94 -8.52 -21.98
N ALA A 141 0.73 -9.06 -21.81
CA ALA A 141 0.00 -8.93 -20.55
C ALA A 141 0.70 -9.70 -19.43
N THR A 142 1.09 -10.95 -19.70
CA THR A 142 1.89 -11.75 -18.76
C THR A 142 3.24 -11.10 -18.49
N HIS A 143 3.93 -10.58 -19.52
CA HIS A 143 5.22 -9.91 -19.37
C HIS A 143 5.15 -8.69 -18.45
N LEU A 144 4.17 -7.79 -18.65
CA LEU A 144 3.98 -6.62 -17.80
C LEU A 144 3.76 -6.99 -16.32
N VAL A 145 3.06 -8.10 -16.05
CA VAL A 145 2.82 -8.51 -14.66
C VAL A 145 4.03 -9.24 -14.07
N LYS A 146 4.56 -10.25 -14.76
CA LYS A 146 5.60 -11.14 -14.21
C LYS A 146 7.00 -10.55 -14.22
N GLU A 147 7.32 -9.73 -15.21
CA GLU A 147 8.68 -9.19 -15.40
C GLU A 147 8.81 -7.75 -14.90
N HIS A 148 7.70 -7.03 -14.70
CA HIS A 148 7.71 -5.63 -14.26
C HIS A 148 7.00 -5.40 -12.92
N ILE A 149 5.68 -5.58 -12.86
CA ILE A 149 4.89 -5.24 -11.66
C ILE A 149 5.27 -6.13 -10.47
N ALA A 150 5.28 -7.46 -10.65
CA ALA A 150 5.59 -8.39 -9.58
C ALA A 150 7.04 -8.25 -9.08
N PRO A 151 8.07 -8.15 -9.95
CA PRO A 151 9.44 -7.90 -9.51
C PRO A 151 9.60 -6.54 -8.83
N PHE A 152 8.94 -5.49 -9.33
CA PHE A 152 8.91 -4.20 -8.63
C PHE A 152 8.40 -4.38 -7.20
N LEU A 153 7.25 -5.01 -7.02
CA LEU A 153 6.65 -5.25 -5.70
C LEU A 153 7.53 -6.11 -4.78
N ARG A 154 8.28 -7.07 -5.34
CA ARG A 154 9.17 -7.96 -4.58
C ARG A 154 10.49 -7.30 -4.17
N PHE A 155 11.09 -6.50 -5.05
CA PHE A 155 12.49 -6.05 -4.89
C PHE A 155 12.66 -4.54 -4.70
N TYR A 156 11.78 -3.73 -5.28
CA TYR A 156 11.93 -2.27 -5.35
C TYR A 156 10.90 -1.51 -4.55
N PHE A 157 9.73 -2.10 -4.34
CA PHE A 157 8.73 -1.58 -3.44
C PHE A 157 9.25 -1.74 -2.01
N LYS A 158 9.92 -0.70 -1.55
CA LYS A 158 10.29 -0.50 -0.16
C LYS A 158 9.21 0.37 0.44
N PRO A 159 8.15 -0.20 1.02
CA PRO A 159 7.20 0.61 1.75
C PRO A 159 8.00 1.34 2.83
N SER A 160 7.70 2.60 3.06
CA SER A 160 8.23 3.39 4.17
C SER A 160 7.66 2.89 5.50
N ILE A 161 7.86 1.59 5.77
CA ILE A 161 7.69 0.94 7.07
C ILE A 161 8.94 1.20 7.95
N ASN A 162 9.97 1.83 7.39
CA ASN A 162 11.00 2.52 8.15
C ASN A 162 10.85 4.00 7.72
N GLU A 163 10.20 4.88 8.47
CA GLU A 163 10.63 5.58 9.69
C GLU A 163 9.36 6.29 10.23
N GLU A 164 8.81 6.13 11.42
CA GLU A 164 9.14 5.47 12.67
C GLU A 164 7.94 4.57 12.98
N THR A 165 8.14 3.29 13.32
CA THR A 165 7.13 2.63 14.17
C THR A 165 6.88 3.59 15.34
N PRO A 166 5.64 4.03 15.59
CA PRO A 166 5.41 4.96 16.68
C PRO A 166 6.03 4.33 17.93
N THR A 167 6.86 5.11 18.62
CA THR A 167 7.64 4.60 19.73
C THR A 167 6.68 4.09 20.78
N LEU A 168 6.78 2.78 21.07
CA LEU A 168 6.10 2.19 22.21
C LEU A 168 6.92 2.59 23.43
N ASN A 169 6.42 3.57 24.17
CA ASN A 169 7.03 3.98 25.41
C ASN A 169 6.45 3.09 26.51
N GLU A 170 7.30 2.32 27.19
CA GLU A 170 6.87 1.62 28.40
C GLU A 170 6.50 2.65 29.45
N VAL A 171 5.22 2.72 29.80
CA VAL A 171 4.69 3.68 30.77
C VAL A 171 4.46 3.04 32.13
N PHE A 172 4.39 1.71 32.18
CA PHE A 172 4.15 0.99 33.41
C PHE A 172 4.65 -0.46 33.32
N ARG A 173 5.25 -0.95 34.41
CA ARG A 173 5.60 -2.36 34.60
C ARG A 173 5.32 -2.76 36.03
N PHE A 174 4.70 -3.92 36.21
CA PHE A 174 4.40 -4.48 37.51
C PHE A 174 4.51 -6.00 37.48
N ARG A 175 5.04 -6.60 38.54
CA ARG A 175 5.07 -8.04 38.72
C ARG A 175 4.53 -8.38 40.11
N GLY A 176 3.55 -9.27 40.16
CA GLY A 176 2.89 -9.65 41.41
C GLY A 176 1.88 -10.77 41.20
N SER A 177 1.03 -10.98 42.20
CA SER A 177 -0.06 -11.94 42.10
C SER A 177 -1.06 -11.55 41.01
N VAL A 178 -1.78 -12.53 40.47
CA VAL A 178 -2.84 -12.30 39.48
C VAL A 178 -3.89 -11.30 39.99
N GLU A 179 -4.25 -11.37 41.27
CA GLU A 179 -5.21 -10.46 41.90
C GLU A 179 -4.73 -9.00 41.89
N GLU A 180 -3.46 -8.77 42.25
CA GLU A 180 -2.84 -7.44 42.20
C GLU A 180 -2.75 -6.92 40.75
N VAL A 181 -2.43 -7.81 39.81
CA VAL A 181 -2.35 -7.46 38.39
C VAL A 181 -3.70 -7.08 37.82
N ILE A 182 -4.79 -7.76 38.19
CA ILE A 182 -6.15 -7.40 37.75
C ILE A 182 -6.52 -5.99 38.22
N LEU A 183 -6.17 -5.62 39.45
CA LEU A 183 -6.42 -4.29 39.99
C LEU A 183 -5.61 -3.22 39.23
N LYS A 184 -4.31 -3.48 39.01
CA LYS A 184 -3.44 -2.58 38.24
C LYS A 184 -3.82 -2.45 36.78
N LEU A 185 -4.26 -3.54 36.16
CA LEU A 185 -4.70 -3.56 34.77
C LEU A 185 -5.84 -2.55 34.51
N ARG A 186 -6.83 -2.49 35.41
CA ARG A 186 -7.95 -1.55 35.30
C ARG A 186 -7.49 -0.09 35.40
N GLU A 187 -6.61 0.19 36.35
CA GLU A 187 -6.01 1.52 36.56
C GLU A 187 -5.21 1.96 35.33
N VAL A 188 -4.39 1.07 34.78
CA VAL A 188 -3.54 1.35 33.62
C VAL A 188 -4.37 1.57 32.35
N ILE A 189 -5.38 0.72 32.10
CA ILE A 189 -6.22 0.81 30.89
C ILE A 189 -6.85 2.19 30.77
N ILE A 190 -7.45 2.72 31.85
CA ILE A 190 -8.14 4.02 31.84
C ILE A 190 -7.19 5.18 31.53
N ASN A 191 -5.91 5.05 31.86
CA ASN A 191 -4.92 6.12 31.70
C ASN A 191 -4.19 6.09 30.35
N ILE A 192 -4.36 5.04 29.54
CA ILE A 192 -3.73 4.93 28.22
C ILE A 192 -4.70 5.43 27.14
N LYS A 193 -4.34 6.51 26.46
CA LYS A 193 -5.12 7.01 25.30
C LYS A 193 -4.99 6.08 24.11
N GLN A 194 -3.78 5.68 23.76
CA GLN A 194 -3.54 4.71 22.70
C GLN A 194 -2.26 3.93 22.96
N GLY A 195 -2.34 2.61 22.89
CA GLY A 195 -1.23 1.77 23.32
C GLY A 195 -1.56 0.30 23.36
N GLY A 196 -0.84 -0.43 24.19
CA GLY A 196 -1.10 -1.84 24.41
C GLY A 196 -0.51 -2.36 25.72
N ILE A 197 -1.02 -3.49 26.18
CA ILE A 197 -0.55 -4.17 27.38
C ILE A 197 -0.14 -5.59 27.02
N ILE A 198 0.95 -6.03 27.63
CA ILE A 198 1.42 -7.42 27.62
C ILE A 198 1.32 -7.94 29.05
N ILE A 199 0.71 -9.12 29.22
CA ILE A 199 0.70 -9.84 30.49
C ILE A 199 1.37 -11.20 30.27
N LEU A 200 2.36 -11.52 31.09
CA LEU A 200 3.14 -12.76 31.03
C LEU A 200 2.92 -13.56 32.31
N GLY A 201 2.29 -14.72 32.19
CA GLY A 201 2.24 -15.75 33.23
C GLY A 201 3.21 -16.90 32.91
N GLU A 202 3.20 -17.95 33.72
CA GLU A 202 4.06 -19.12 33.50
C GLU A 202 3.70 -19.87 32.21
N ASP A 203 2.41 -20.15 31.99
CA ASP A 203 1.91 -20.94 30.86
C ASP A 203 1.04 -20.13 29.87
N TYR A 204 1.00 -18.81 30.03
CA TYR A 204 0.18 -17.97 29.17
C TYR A 204 0.76 -16.58 28.94
N ASN A 205 0.43 -16.02 27.79
CA ASN A 205 0.63 -14.61 27.48
C ASN A 205 -0.70 -14.00 27.02
N ILE A 206 -0.89 -12.75 27.40
CA ILE A 206 -2.02 -11.93 26.96
C ILE A 206 -1.46 -10.68 26.32
N MET A 207 -1.98 -10.33 25.16
CA MET A 207 -1.71 -9.06 24.50
C MET A 207 -3.01 -8.31 24.30
N THR A 208 -3.05 -7.03 24.65
CA THR A 208 -4.21 -6.17 24.40
C THR A 208 -3.77 -4.88 23.71
N SER A 209 -4.60 -4.37 22.81
CA SER A 209 -4.49 -2.99 22.33
C SER A 209 -5.53 -2.12 22.99
N ILE A 210 -5.16 -0.88 23.30
CA ILE A 210 -6.01 0.08 23.99
C ILE A 210 -6.23 1.28 23.08
N VAL A 211 -7.48 1.73 23.00
CA VAL A 211 -7.90 2.96 22.34
C VAL A 211 -8.89 3.68 23.24
N ASN A 212 -8.59 4.94 23.58
CA ASN A 212 -9.39 5.81 24.44
C ASN A 212 -9.80 5.18 25.76
N GLY A 213 -8.86 4.49 26.43
CA GLY A 213 -9.13 3.85 27.71
C GLY A 213 -9.95 2.57 27.65
N GLU A 214 -10.15 1.99 26.47
CA GLU A 214 -10.88 0.73 26.27
C GLU A 214 -10.02 -0.30 25.53
N VAL A 215 -10.23 -1.57 25.83
CA VAL A 215 -9.59 -2.68 25.11
C VAL A 215 -10.24 -2.83 23.75
N SER A 216 -9.51 -2.48 22.68
CA SER A 216 -10.01 -2.57 21.31
C SER A 216 -9.81 -3.93 20.67
N HIS A 217 -8.75 -4.63 21.05
CA HIS A 217 -8.43 -5.98 20.59
C HIS A 217 -7.61 -6.71 21.66
N ALA A 218 -7.77 -8.03 21.74
CA ALA A 218 -7.09 -8.85 22.72
C ALA A 218 -6.76 -10.24 22.17
N GLN A 219 -5.64 -10.78 22.62
CA GLN A 219 -5.18 -12.12 22.33
C GLN A 219 -4.74 -12.83 23.60
N ILE A 220 -5.05 -14.11 23.73
CA ILE A 220 -4.53 -15.00 24.77
C ILE A 220 -3.85 -16.17 24.05
N ASN A 221 -2.55 -16.37 24.29
CA ASN A 221 -1.75 -17.40 23.61
C ASN A 221 -1.92 -17.38 22.07
N ASN A 222 -1.90 -16.17 21.49
CA ASN A 222 -2.10 -15.90 20.06
C ASN A 222 -3.50 -16.25 19.50
N MET A 223 -4.51 -16.50 20.35
CA MET A 223 -5.90 -16.64 19.93
C MET A 223 -6.66 -15.34 20.21
N ASP A 224 -7.36 -14.83 19.19
CA ASP A 224 -8.19 -13.62 19.31
C ASP A 224 -9.36 -13.86 20.27
N VAL A 225 -9.57 -12.92 21.19
CA VAL A 225 -10.65 -12.95 22.18
C VAL A 225 -11.30 -11.57 22.30
N ASN A 226 -12.51 -11.52 22.84
CA ASN A 226 -13.12 -10.24 23.20
C ASN A 226 -12.40 -9.62 24.40
N GLY A 227 -12.37 -8.29 24.51
CA GLY A 227 -11.70 -7.59 25.62
C GLY A 227 -12.20 -8.01 27.02
N ASN A 228 -13.48 -8.35 27.15
CA ASN A 228 -14.07 -8.82 28.41
C ASN A 228 -13.54 -10.21 28.84
N GLU A 229 -13.09 -11.03 27.88
CA GLU A 229 -12.58 -12.37 28.15
C GLU A 229 -11.20 -12.34 28.79
N VAL A 230 -10.44 -11.26 28.62
CA VAL A 230 -9.13 -11.06 29.27
C VAL A 230 -9.26 -11.10 30.78
N PHE A 231 -10.19 -10.33 31.34
CA PHE A 231 -10.43 -10.31 32.78
C PHE A 231 -10.98 -11.65 33.29
N ALA A 232 -11.87 -12.28 32.51
CA ALA A 232 -12.42 -13.59 32.86
C ALA A 232 -11.34 -14.69 32.88
N TYR A 233 -10.35 -14.59 31.98
CA TYR A 233 -9.21 -15.49 31.95
C TYR A 233 -8.30 -15.27 33.16
N LEU A 234 -7.93 -14.01 33.44
CA LEU A 234 -7.09 -13.68 34.59
C LEU A 234 -7.73 -14.11 35.90
N LEU A 235 -9.05 -13.95 36.08
CA LEU A 235 -9.75 -14.42 37.29
C LEU A 235 -9.67 -15.93 37.53
N LYS A 236 -9.36 -16.73 36.50
CA LYS A 236 -9.16 -18.18 36.58
C LYS A 236 -7.69 -18.58 36.67
N ALA A 237 -6.78 -17.65 36.40
CA ALA A 237 -5.36 -17.88 36.47
C ALA A 237 -4.88 -17.77 37.92
N SER A 238 -3.73 -18.38 38.20
CA SER A 238 -3.08 -18.32 39.50
C SER A 238 -1.57 -18.16 39.31
N GLY A 239 -0.90 -17.62 40.33
CA GLY A 239 0.55 -17.47 40.34
C GLY A 239 1.01 -16.03 40.20
N ASN A 240 2.31 -15.86 39.94
CA ASN A 240 2.90 -14.55 39.72
C ASN A 240 2.95 -14.23 38.23
N VAL A 241 2.54 -13.01 37.89
CA VAL A 241 2.47 -12.55 36.52
C VAL A 241 3.10 -11.17 36.38
N GLU A 242 3.64 -10.90 35.20
CA GLU A 242 4.20 -9.60 34.84
C GLU A 242 3.25 -8.87 33.89
N LEU A 243 2.92 -7.63 34.20
CA LEU A 243 2.16 -6.71 33.37
C LEU A 243 3.10 -5.60 32.87
N ILE A 244 3.12 -5.37 31.57
CA ILE A 244 3.90 -4.32 30.92
C ILE A 244 2.96 -3.53 30.03
N ALA A 245 2.90 -2.22 30.21
CA ALA A 245 2.03 -1.33 29.46
C ALA A 245 2.83 -0.33 28.64
N TYR A 246 2.38 -0.12 27.42
CA TYR A 246 3.00 0.77 26.45
C TYR A 246 1.99 1.82 26.00
N GLU A 247 2.46 3.06 25.85
CA GLU A 247 1.73 4.14 25.20
C GLU A 247 2.41 4.49 23.86
N ILE A 248 1.58 4.86 22.89
CA ILE A 248 1.99 5.29 21.55
C ILE A 248 1.87 6.82 21.50
N SER A 249 3.00 7.53 21.37
CA SER A 249 2.98 8.97 21.07
C SER A 249 2.59 9.19 19.61
N LEU A 250 1.31 9.46 19.36
CA LEU A 250 0.84 9.87 18.03
C LEU A 250 0.97 11.36 17.78
N ASP A 251 1.04 12.18 18.82
CA ASP A 251 1.06 13.64 18.70
C ASP A 251 2.29 14.10 17.92
N ASP A 252 3.47 13.53 18.22
CA ASP A 252 4.72 13.85 17.51
C ASP A 252 4.65 13.45 16.03
N LEU A 253 4.05 12.29 15.75
CA LEU A 253 3.87 11.79 14.39
C LEU A 253 2.90 12.68 13.59
N ILE A 254 1.79 13.09 14.22
CA ILE A 254 0.79 13.97 13.62
C ILE A 254 1.41 15.34 13.34
N PHE A 255 2.05 15.97 14.34
CA PHE A 255 2.67 17.29 14.18
C PHE A 255 3.78 17.30 13.14
N LYS A 256 4.64 16.26 13.11
CA LYS A 256 5.69 16.11 12.10
C LYS A 256 5.11 16.00 10.69
N ASN A 257 4.06 15.20 10.51
CA ASN A 257 3.38 15.07 9.22
C ASN A 257 2.66 16.35 8.79
N LEU A 258 2.00 17.06 9.72
CA LEU A 258 1.37 18.35 9.45
C LEU A 258 2.41 19.41 9.07
N LYS A 259 3.57 19.43 9.74
CA LYS A 259 4.68 20.33 9.41
C LYS A 259 5.21 20.07 8.00
N LYS A 260 5.42 18.80 7.64
CA LYS A 260 5.81 18.42 6.27
C LYS A 260 4.77 18.91 5.25
N ARG A 261 3.48 18.71 5.54
CA ARG A 261 2.39 19.13 4.66
C ARG A 261 2.29 20.65 4.54
N LEU A 262 2.54 21.39 5.61
CA LEU A 262 2.58 22.84 5.61
C LEU A 262 3.66 23.36 4.65
N GLU A 263 4.85 22.76 4.66
CA GLU A 263 5.94 23.14 3.74
C GLU A 263 5.60 22.78 2.28
N GLU A 264 4.94 21.65 2.03
CA GLU A 264 4.43 21.30 0.69
C GLU A 264 3.36 22.29 0.18
N VAL A 265 2.50 22.80 1.07
CA VAL A 265 1.47 23.79 0.72
C VAL A 265 2.12 25.15 0.43
N LYS A 266 3.05 25.61 1.28
CA LYS A 266 3.78 26.86 1.07
C LYS A 266 4.57 26.88 -0.22
N ALA A 267 5.16 25.76 -0.62
CA ALA A 267 5.92 25.65 -1.87
C ALA A 267 5.03 25.75 -3.13
N ARG A 268 3.70 25.67 -2.98
CA ARG A 268 2.71 25.72 -4.08
C ARG A 268 1.93 27.05 -4.14
N SER A 269 2.11 27.93 -3.17
CA SER A 269 1.48 29.25 -3.04
C SER A 269 2.49 30.35 -3.30
#